data_AF-A0A162C3S8-F1
#
_entry.id   AF-A0A162C3S8-F1
#
_cell.length_a   1.000
_cell.length_b   1.000
_cell.length_c   1.000
_cell.angle_alpha   90.00
_cell.angle_beta   90.00
_cell.angle_gamma   90.00
#
_symmetry.space_group_name_H-M   'P 1'
#
loop_
_entity.id
_entity.type
_entity.pdbx_description
1 polymer ?
#
loop_
_entity_poly.entity_id
_entity_poly.type
_entity_poly.pdbx_seq_one_letter_code
_entity_poly.pdbx_strand_id
1 'polypeptide(L)'
;MKAIITAVALVGLASTANQAEAVEFVAADDSLATHLCLAFASNRPHVMLEELRGKQSLKKNIANKLHCNDMDLREFAETYSLTRNAKFMNIELDTKTSIKDLSAQKNAPATVVLSGSK
;
A
#
# COMPACT_ATOMS: atom_id res chain seq x y z
N MET A 1 8.42 38.02 -54.17
CA MET A 1 8.05 36.67 -53.71
C MET A 1 7.60 36.78 -52.27
N LYS A 2 6.30 36.58 -51.99
CA LYS A 2 5.70 36.68 -50.64
C LYS A 2 5.62 35.27 -50.07
N ALA A 3 6.41 34.97 -49.06
CA ALA A 3 6.35 33.70 -48.35
C ALA A 3 5.25 33.78 -47.27
N ILE A 4 4.22 32.95 -47.40
CA ILE A 4 3.19 32.74 -46.38
C ILE A 4 3.78 31.75 -45.38
N ILE A 5 4.05 32.21 -44.16
CA ILE A 5 4.50 31.34 -43.06
C ILE A 5 3.24 30.86 -42.33
N THR A 6 2.83 29.63 -42.61
CA THR A 6 1.70 28.97 -41.95
C THR A 6 2.12 28.53 -40.55
N ALA A 7 1.55 29.15 -39.52
CA ALA A 7 1.73 28.74 -38.13
C ALA A 7 0.99 27.42 -37.87
N VAL A 8 1.71 26.34 -37.57
CA VAL A 8 1.12 25.07 -37.13
C VAL A 8 1.06 25.10 -35.61
N ALA A 9 -0.14 25.30 -35.07
CA ALA A 9 -0.41 25.16 -33.64
C ALA A 9 -0.47 23.65 -33.28
N LEU A 10 0.59 23.15 -32.65
CA LEU A 10 0.57 21.83 -32.01
C LEU A 10 -0.19 21.95 -30.69
N VAL A 11 -1.47 21.55 -30.71
CA VAL A 11 -2.24 21.30 -29.50
C VAL A 11 -1.69 20.01 -28.90
N GLY A 12 -0.75 20.14 -27.96
CA GLY A 12 -0.26 19.00 -27.19
C GLY A 12 -1.40 18.41 -26.38
N LEU A 13 -1.72 17.13 -26.64
CA LEU A 13 -2.64 16.38 -25.79
C LEU A 13 -2.05 16.35 -24.37
N ALA A 14 -2.68 17.06 -23.45
CA ALA A 14 -2.41 16.89 -22.03
C ALA A 14 -2.93 15.49 -21.62
N SER A 15 -2.04 14.51 -21.62
CA SER A 15 -2.29 13.24 -20.94
C SER A 15 -2.49 13.54 -19.46
N THR A 16 -3.74 13.51 -19.01
CA THR A 16 -4.05 13.44 -17.58
C THR A 16 -3.54 12.09 -17.08
N ALA A 17 -2.27 12.05 -16.68
CA ALA A 17 -1.78 10.95 -15.87
C ALA A 17 -2.66 10.90 -14.62
N ASN A 18 -3.47 9.85 -14.50
CA ASN A 18 -4.15 9.54 -13.25
C ASN A 18 -3.05 9.26 -12.23
N GLN A 19 -2.65 10.29 -11.47
CA GLN A 19 -1.82 10.13 -10.29
C GLN A 19 -2.66 9.28 -9.32
N ALA A 20 -2.36 7.98 -9.22
CA ALA A 20 -2.88 7.17 -8.14
C ALA A 20 -2.30 7.78 -6.85
N GLU A 21 -3.14 8.45 -6.06
CA GLU A 21 -2.75 8.97 -4.75
C GLU A 21 -2.26 7.79 -3.92
N ALA A 22 -0.97 7.79 -3.60
CA ALA A 22 -0.37 6.75 -2.78
C ALA A 22 -0.84 6.98 -1.34
N VAL A 23 -1.50 5.98 -0.74
CA VAL A 23 -1.88 6.02 0.67
C VAL A 23 -0.62 6.16 1.52
N GLU A 24 -0.55 7.23 2.31
CA GLU A 24 0.48 7.43 3.33
C GLU A 24 0.08 6.71 4.61
N PHE A 25 0.98 5.91 5.18
CA PHE A 25 0.74 5.26 6.47
C PHE A 25 1.61 5.90 7.54
N VAL A 26 1.01 6.31 8.66
CA VAL A 26 1.70 6.97 9.77
C VAL A 26 1.46 6.23 11.09
N ALA A 27 2.42 6.25 12.00
CA ALA A 27 2.28 5.60 13.31
C ALA A 27 1.25 6.34 14.19
N ALA A 28 0.40 5.59 14.89
CA ALA A 28 -0.39 6.11 16.02
C ALA A 28 0.46 6.23 17.30
N ASP A 29 1.44 5.33 17.46
CA ASP A 29 2.32 5.22 18.62
C ASP A 29 3.63 4.51 18.26
N ASP A 30 4.58 4.51 19.20
CA ASP A 30 5.91 3.89 19.04
C ASP A 30 5.95 2.40 19.47
N SER A 31 4.79 1.71 19.49
CA SER A 31 4.75 0.32 19.91
C SER A 31 5.32 -0.61 18.83
N LEU A 32 5.93 -1.73 19.25
CA LEU A 32 6.42 -2.76 18.33
C LEU A 32 5.33 -3.25 17.36
N ALA A 33 4.08 -3.36 17.83
CA ALA A 33 2.98 -3.79 16.99
C ALA A 33 2.70 -2.75 15.88
N THR A 34 2.68 -1.47 16.23
CA THR A 34 2.51 -0.36 15.26
C THR A 34 3.65 -0.31 14.25
N HIS A 35 4.91 -0.49 14.68
CA HIS A 35 6.04 -0.57 13.76
C HIS A 35 5.95 -1.77 12.79
N LEU A 36 5.51 -2.94 13.27
CA LEU A 36 5.25 -4.08 12.41
C LEU A 36 4.12 -3.80 11.41
N CYS A 37 3.06 -3.08 11.81
CA CYS A 37 2.00 -2.65 10.91
C CYS A 37 2.49 -1.69 9.83
N LEU A 38 3.34 -0.71 10.17
CA LEU A 38 3.98 0.17 9.21
C LEU A 38 4.88 -0.58 8.23
N ALA A 39 5.72 -1.47 8.75
CA ALA A 39 6.60 -2.31 7.93
C ALA A 39 5.78 -3.19 6.98
N PHE A 40 4.66 -3.74 7.44
CA PHE A 40 3.73 -4.51 6.61
C PHE A 40 3.03 -3.64 5.56
N ALA A 41 2.57 -2.44 5.92
CA ALA A 41 1.92 -1.47 5.04
C ALA A 41 2.85 -0.91 3.94
N SER A 42 4.16 -0.91 4.16
CA SER A 42 5.14 -0.50 3.14
C SER A 42 5.10 -1.33 1.84
N ASN A 43 4.53 -2.54 1.89
CA ASN A 43 4.53 -3.53 0.81
C ASN A 43 5.94 -3.84 0.25
N ARG A 44 6.97 -3.63 1.08
CA ARG A 44 8.40 -3.85 0.77
C ARG A 44 8.94 -4.97 1.66
N PRO A 45 9.16 -6.19 1.13
CA PRO A 45 9.61 -7.34 1.94
C PRO A 45 10.93 -7.13 2.67
N HIS A 46 11.83 -6.29 2.14
CA HIS A 46 13.09 -5.96 2.82
C HIS A 46 12.87 -5.11 4.09
N VAL A 47 11.90 -4.17 4.06
CA VAL A 47 11.52 -3.38 5.24
C VAL A 47 10.88 -4.29 6.30
N MET A 48 9.99 -5.20 5.87
CA MET A 48 9.39 -6.17 6.78
C MET A 48 10.43 -7.13 7.37
N LEU A 49 11.41 -7.57 6.58
CA LEU A 49 12.50 -8.42 7.08
C LEU A 49 13.37 -7.70 8.12
N GLU A 50 13.66 -6.43 7.91
CA GLU A 50 14.41 -5.60 8.85
C GLU A 50 13.66 -5.43 10.17
N GLU A 51 12.36 -5.16 10.11
CA GLU A 51 11.50 -5.04 11.30
C GLU A 51 11.39 -6.36 12.07
N LEU A 52 11.47 -7.50 11.37
CA LEU A 52 11.50 -8.83 11.98
C LEU A 52 12.87 -9.26 12.49
N ARG A 53 13.92 -8.44 12.40
CA ARG A 53 15.29 -8.85 12.74
C ARG A 53 15.38 -9.29 14.21
N GLY A 54 15.86 -10.52 14.42
CA GLY A 54 15.93 -11.15 15.74
C GLY A 54 14.62 -11.81 16.21
N LYS A 55 13.57 -11.77 15.39
CA LYS A 55 12.24 -12.35 15.66
C LYS A 55 11.74 -13.21 14.49
N GLN A 56 12.62 -13.62 13.57
CA GLN A 56 12.25 -14.32 12.33
C GLN A 56 11.53 -15.65 12.60
N SER A 57 11.89 -16.35 13.67
CA SER A 57 11.22 -17.58 14.11
C SER A 57 9.77 -17.35 14.55
N LEU A 58 9.41 -16.12 14.94
CA LEU A 58 8.06 -15.73 15.36
C LEU A 58 7.18 -15.27 14.20
N LYS A 59 7.68 -15.27 12.96
CA LYS A 59 6.96 -14.77 11.79
C LYS A 59 5.54 -15.32 11.65
N LYS A 60 5.34 -16.63 11.85
CA LYS A 60 4.01 -17.26 11.83
C LYS A 60 3.11 -16.77 12.97
N ASN A 61 3.66 -16.61 14.17
CA ASN A 61 2.91 -16.09 15.31
C ASN A 61 2.52 -14.62 15.10
N ILE A 62 3.40 -13.82 14.51
CA ILE A 62 3.12 -12.43 14.16
C ILE A 62 2.03 -12.37 13.10
N ALA A 63 2.14 -13.17 12.03
CA ALA A 63 1.14 -13.22 10.97
C ALA A 63 -0.28 -13.56 11.47
N ASN A 64 -0.37 -14.38 12.53
CA ASN A 64 -1.64 -14.85 13.09
C ASN A 64 -2.22 -13.97 14.19
N LYS A 65 -1.43 -13.06 14.78
CA LYS A 65 -1.82 -12.31 15.98
C LYS A 65 -1.78 -10.79 15.79
N LEU A 66 -0.92 -10.30 14.90
CA LEU A 66 -0.82 -8.88 14.66
C LEU A 66 -2.10 -8.40 13.97
N HIS A 67 -2.75 -7.42 14.58
CA HIS A 67 -3.84 -6.67 13.98
C HIS A 67 -3.37 -5.24 13.73
N CYS A 68 -3.75 -4.67 12.59
CA CYS A 68 -3.47 -3.30 12.20
C CYS A 68 -4.79 -2.56 12.02
N ASN A 69 -5.08 -1.59 12.88
CA ASN A 69 -6.40 -0.92 12.95
C ASN A 69 -7.55 -1.93 13.04
N ASP A 70 -7.44 -2.86 14.00
CA ASP A 70 -8.42 -3.92 14.29
C ASP A 70 -8.65 -4.96 13.17
N MET A 71 -7.94 -4.85 12.04
CA MET A 71 -7.93 -5.85 10.96
C MET A 71 -6.77 -6.82 11.17
N ASP A 72 -7.01 -8.12 10.96
CA ASP A 72 -5.90 -9.07 10.84
C ASP A 72 -5.05 -8.77 9.59
N LEU A 73 -3.84 -9.33 9.51
CA LEU A 73 -2.93 -9.02 8.40
C LEU A 73 -3.43 -9.48 7.03
N ARG A 74 -4.37 -10.43 6.95
CA ARG A 74 -4.98 -10.84 5.67
C ARG A 74 -5.96 -9.77 5.22
N GLU A 75 -6.92 -9.42 6.07
CA GLU A 75 -7.93 -8.39 5.79
C GLU A 75 -7.27 -7.04 5.48
N PHE A 76 -6.25 -6.67 6.25
CA PHE A 76 -5.49 -5.45 6.03
C PHE A 76 -4.76 -5.48 4.66
N ALA A 77 -4.13 -6.59 4.31
CA ALA A 77 -3.47 -6.73 3.02
C ALA A 77 -4.44 -6.72 1.83
N GLU A 78 -5.63 -7.32 1.99
CA GLU A 78 -6.68 -7.30 0.97
C GLU A 78 -7.23 -5.89 0.79
N THR A 79 -7.43 -5.15 1.88
CA THR A 79 -7.91 -3.76 1.87
C THR A 79 -6.98 -2.86 1.08
N TYR A 80 -5.69 -2.85 1.44
CA TYR A 80 -4.68 -1.94 0.88
C TYR A 80 -3.85 -2.55 -0.26
N SER A 81 -4.19 -3.75 -0.74
CA SER A 81 -3.50 -4.45 -1.84
C SER A 81 -2.00 -4.73 -1.58
N LEU A 82 -1.67 -5.11 -0.34
CA LEU A 82 -0.29 -5.31 0.17
C LEU A 82 0.27 -6.71 -0.15
N THR A 83 0.14 -7.11 -1.41
CA THR A 83 0.38 -8.49 -1.87
C THR A 83 1.81 -8.99 -1.65
N ARG A 84 2.82 -8.12 -1.72
CA ARG A 84 4.23 -8.52 -1.60
C ARG A 84 4.56 -8.88 -0.16
N ASN A 85 4.08 -8.08 0.80
CA ASN A 85 4.28 -8.36 2.21
C ASN A 85 3.39 -9.49 2.72
N ALA A 86 2.17 -9.64 2.21
CA ALA A 86 1.37 -10.83 2.48
C ALA A 86 2.08 -12.11 2.03
N LYS A 87 2.57 -12.15 0.78
CA LYS A 87 3.38 -13.27 0.28
C LYS A 87 4.65 -13.49 1.11
N PHE A 88 5.37 -12.42 1.44
CA PHE A 88 6.54 -12.52 2.31
C PHE A 88 6.17 -13.13 3.65
N MET A 89 5.05 -12.75 4.26
CA MET A 89 4.57 -13.27 5.55
C MET A 89 3.91 -14.66 5.46
N ASN A 90 3.86 -15.29 4.29
CA ASN A 90 3.13 -16.54 4.02
C ASN A 90 1.62 -16.43 4.33
N ILE A 91 1.04 -15.28 4.05
CA ILE A 91 -0.40 -15.03 4.14
C ILE A 91 -0.98 -15.26 2.75
N GLU A 92 -1.85 -16.25 2.62
CA GLU A 92 -2.65 -16.45 1.42
C GLU A 92 -3.67 -15.31 1.33
N LEU A 93 -3.78 -14.67 0.17
CA LEU A 93 -4.81 -13.68 -0.09
C LEU A 93 -5.80 -14.30 -1.06
N ASP A 94 -7.09 -14.08 -0.84
CA ASP A 94 -8.10 -14.45 -1.82
C ASP A 94 -8.07 -13.42 -2.94
N THR A 95 -7.05 -13.50 -3.80
CA THR A 95 -6.99 -12.73 -5.05
C THR A 95 -7.95 -13.34 -6.07
N LYS A 96 -9.24 -13.43 -5.71
CA LYS A 96 -10.27 -13.38 -6.74
C LYS A 96 -10.01 -12.06 -7.45
N THR A 97 -9.91 -12.10 -8.78
CA THR A 97 -9.89 -10.92 -9.65
C THR A 97 -11.20 -10.16 -9.48
N SER A 98 -11.39 -9.54 -8.32
CA SER A 98 -12.45 -8.61 -8.04
C SER A 98 -12.07 -7.34 -8.77
N ILE A 99 -12.94 -6.90 -9.67
CA ILE A 99 -12.85 -5.59 -10.29
C ILE A 99 -13.11 -4.60 -9.15
N LYS A 100 -12.05 -4.24 -8.41
CA LYS A 100 -12.11 -3.14 -7.45
C LYS A 100 -12.38 -1.89 -8.25
N ASP A 101 -13.54 -1.29 -8.03
CA ASP A 101 -13.89 -0.02 -8.63
C ASP A 101 -12.81 1.01 -8.27
N LEU A 102 -12.07 1.47 -9.29
CA LEU A 102 -11.02 2.47 -9.13
C LEU A 102 -11.58 3.80 -8.62
N SER A 103 -12.90 4.03 -8.75
CA SER A 103 -13.57 5.19 -8.17
C SER A 103 -13.74 5.08 -6.65
N ALA A 104 -13.75 3.89 -6.07
CA ALA A 104 -13.74 3.70 -4.61
C ALA A 104 -12.38 4.07 -3.99
N GLN A 105 -11.27 3.90 -4.72
CA GLN A 105 -9.95 4.32 -4.27
C GLN A 105 -9.79 5.85 -4.24
N LYS A 106 -10.59 6.61 -4.99
CA LYS A 106 -10.57 8.08 -4.94
C LYS A 106 -11.02 8.67 -3.61
N ASN A 107 -11.69 7.87 -2.78
CA ASN A 107 -12.17 8.26 -1.45
C ASN A 107 -11.35 7.64 -0.31
N ALA A 108 -10.28 6.90 -0.62
CA ALA A 108 -9.36 6.45 0.43
C ALA A 108 -8.67 7.68 1.03
N PRO A 109 -8.56 7.78 2.36
CA PRO A 109 -7.88 8.91 2.97
C PRO A 109 -6.43 8.93 2.50
N ALA A 110 -5.93 10.12 2.15
CA ALA A 110 -4.55 10.32 1.72
C ALA A 110 -3.55 9.83 2.78
N THR A 111 -3.96 9.84 4.06
CA THR A 111 -3.18 9.36 5.19
C THR A 111 -4.00 8.40 6.06
N VAL A 112 -3.45 7.24 6.39
CA VAL A 112 -4.00 6.24 7.31
C VAL A 112 -3.09 6.17 8.55
N VAL A 113 -3.65 6.50 9.71
CA VAL A 113 -2.96 6.33 11.00
C VAL A 113 -3.06 4.86 11.41
N LEU A 114 -1.93 4.21 11.67
CA LEU A 114 -1.84 2.79 12.03
C LEU A 114 -1.58 2.62 13.52
N SER A 115 -2.41 1.80 14.16
CA SER A 115 -2.18 1.24 15.49
C SER A 115 -2.09 -0.28 15.40
N GLY A 116 -1.13 -0.86 16.10
CA GLY A 116 -0.95 -2.30 16.16
C GLY A 116 -1.45 -2.90 17.47
N SER A 117 -2.14 -4.04 17.39
CA SER A 117 -2.54 -4.86 18.54
C SER A 117 -2.20 -6.34 18.34
N LYS A 118 -2.28 -7.14 19.41
CA LYS A 118 -1.83 -8.55 19.48
C LYS A 118 -2.94 -9.50 19.88
#